data_AF-A0A2P5KDV6-F1
#
_entry.id   AF-A0A2P5KDV6-F1
#
_cell.length_a   1.000
_cell.length_b   1.000
_cell.length_c   1.000
_cell.angle_alpha   90.00
_cell.angle_beta   90.00
_cell.angle_gamma   90.00
#
_symmetry.space_group_name_H-M   'P 1'
#
loop_
_entity.id
_entity.type
_entity.pdbx_description
1 polymer ?
#
loop_
_entity_poly.entity_id
_entity_poly.type
_entity_poly.pdbx_seq_one_letter_code
_entity_poly.pdbx_strand_id
1 'polypeptide(L)'
;MSTVPSDTLAKLPLFPLRTVLFPGGLLPLKVFEARYQDMTRDCLRDHAPFGVCLLKSGSEVIQQDDPPVPESIGCLAEIVDCDVERFGLMHIRARGTRRFRLLSHRTEPNGLLRGQVQLLPEDRPLNGDERVAKFGACAEVLERIVATLSERSPGNLPFIEPYAFDDPSWVSNRLAEVLPISARARQKLMEVLDAGARIDVVHHYMLQHQLL
;
A
#
# COMPACT_ATOMS: atom_id res chain seq x y z
N MET A 1 -10.14 22.77 23.81
CA MET A 1 -9.34 22.72 22.57
C MET A 1 -8.81 21.31 22.46
N SER A 2 -9.30 20.50 21.51
CA SER A 2 -8.94 19.09 21.41
C SER A 2 -7.51 18.98 20.89
N THR A 3 -6.60 18.49 21.74
CA THR A 3 -5.21 18.21 21.38
C THR A 3 -5.21 17.11 20.33
N VAL A 4 -4.88 17.47 19.10
CA VAL A 4 -4.64 16.51 18.03
C VAL A 4 -3.44 15.64 18.46
N PRO A 5 -3.57 14.31 18.59
CA PRO A 5 -2.42 13.46 18.90
C PRO A 5 -1.35 13.63 17.81
N SER A 6 -0.06 13.65 18.18
CA SER A 6 1.06 14.01 17.29
C SER A 6 1.20 13.15 16.03
N ASP A 7 0.47 12.04 15.96
CA ASP A 7 0.40 11.12 14.82
C ASP A 7 -0.77 11.41 13.85
N THR A 8 -1.32 12.63 13.83
CA THR A 8 -2.44 12.98 12.94
C THR A 8 -2.01 13.94 11.83
N LEU A 9 -2.32 13.60 10.58
CA LEU A 9 -2.14 14.48 9.42
C LEU A 9 -3.50 15.04 9.00
N ALA A 10 -3.66 16.36 8.99
CA ALA A 10 -4.97 17.01 8.85
C ALA A 10 -5.46 17.20 7.41
N LYS A 11 -4.56 17.20 6.42
CA LYS A 11 -4.86 17.53 5.02
C LYS A 11 -4.11 16.64 4.02
N LEU A 12 -3.96 15.36 4.36
CA LEU A 12 -3.27 14.39 3.50
C LEU A 12 -4.04 14.28 2.17
N PRO A 13 -3.41 14.56 1.01
CA PRO A 13 -4.06 14.29 -0.26
C PRO A 13 -4.20 12.78 -0.44
N LEU A 14 -5.37 12.34 -0.88
CA LEU A 14 -5.70 10.92 -1.03
C LEU A 14 -5.79 10.56 -2.52
N PHE A 15 -5.27 9.40 -2.85
CA PHE A 15 -5.39 8.73 -4.14
C PHE A 15 -6.15 7.41 -3.93
N PRO A 16 -7.49 7.42 -4.05
CA PRO A 16 -8.28 6.20 -4.04
C PRO A 16 -8.01 5.36 -5.29
N LEU A 17 -7.66 4.09 -5.09
CA LEU A 17 -7.30 3.15 -6.16
C LEU A 17 -8.05 1.83 -6.02
N ARG A 18 -8.06 1.02 -7.07
CA ARG A 18 -8.55 -0.39 -7.03
C ARG A 18 -7.52 -1.39 -6.49
N THR A 19 -6.41 -0.90 -5.94
CA THR A 19 -5.35 -1.73 -5.34
C THR A 19 -5.06 -1.33 -3.90
N VAL A 20 -4.45 -2.26 -3.16
CA VAL A 20 -4.03 -2.07 -1.77
C VAL A 20 -2.51 -1.91 -1.78
N LEU A 21 -2.02 -0.80 -1.25
CA LEU A 21 -0.59 -0.58 -1.02
C LEU A 21 -0.24 -0.95 0.42
N PHE A 22 0.77 -1.80 0.61
CA PHE A 22 1.30 -2.10 1.94
C PHE A 22 2.58 -1.29 2.22
N PRO A 23 2.96 -1.13 3.50
CA PRO A 23 4.31 -0.71 3.88
C PRO A 23 5.40 -1.50 3.12
N GLY A 24 6.39 -0.79 2.60
CA GLY A 24 7.49 -1.31 1.78
C GLY A 24 7.10 -1.70 0.35
N GLY A 25 5.82 -1.65 -0.01
CA GLY A 25 5.33 -2.01 -1.35
C GLY A 25 5.66 -0.95 -2.39
N LEU A 26 5.86 -1.40 -3.64
CA LEU A 26 6.09 -0.52 -4.78
C LEU A 26 4.80 -0.37 -5.59
N LEU A 27 4.43 0.87 -5.89
CA LEU A 27 3.24 1.21 -6.64
C LEU A 27 3.60 2.05 -7.88
N PRO A 28 3.70 1.43 -9.07
CA PRO A 28 3.79 2.17 -10.32
C PRO A 28 2.42 2.76 -10.67
N LEU A 29 2.38 4.05 -11.00
CA LEU A 29 1.16 4.77 -11.36
C LEU A 29 1.36 5.56 -12.65
N LYS A 30 0.31 5.54 -13.48
CA LYS A 30 0.16 6.39 -14.65
C LYS A 30 -0.83 7.51 -14.31
N VAL A 31 -0.32 8.73 -14.15
CA VAL A 31 -1.08 9.88 -13.67
C VAL A 31 -1.39 10.83 -14.83
N PHE A 32 -2.67 10.91 -15.20
CA PHE A 32 -3.16 11.73 -16.31
C PHE A 32 -4.25 12.73 -15.91
N GLU A 33 -4.95 12.52 -14.80
CA GLU A 33 -5.94 13.48 -14.31
C GLU A 33 -5.26 14.69 -13.67
N ALA A 34 -5.70 15.91 -14.05
CA ALA A 34 -5.10 17.16 -13.61
C ALA A 34 -4.95 17.28 -12.08
N ARG A 35 -5.97 16.87 -11.31
CA ARG A 35 -5.94 16.88 -9.84
C ARG A 35 -4.80 16.05 -9.25
N TYR A 36 -4.48 14.91 -9.86
CA TYR A 36 -3.42 14.03 -9.39
C TYR A 36 -2.06 14.44 -9.94
N GLN A 37 -2.01 15.09 -11.11
CA GLN A 37 -0.79 15.74 -11.60
C GLN A 37 -0.38 16.90 -10.68
N ASP A 38 -1.34 17.73 -10.24
CA ASP A 38 -1.11 18.79 -9.26
C ASP A 38 -0.62 18.22 -7.93
N MET A 39 -1.33 17.22 -7.40
CA MET A 39 -0.92 16.50 -6.19
C MET A 39 0.51 15.94 -6.30
N THR A 40 0.85 15.32 -7.43
CA THR A 40 2.17 14.74 -7.69
C THR A 40 3.25 15.82 -7.66
N ARG A 41 3.01 16.97 -8.32
CA ARG A 41 3.94 18.11 -8.31
C ARG A 41 4.16 18.67 -6.91
N ASP A 42 3.10 18.80 -6.12
CA ASP A 42 3.19 19.28 -4.74
C ASP A 42 3.94 18.27 -3.85
N CYS A 43 3.65 16.98 -3.96
CA CYS A 43 4.37 15.92 -3.24
C CYS A 43 5.88 15.91 -3.57
N LEU A 44 6.24 16.07 -4.85
CA LEU A 44 7.64 16.17 -5.28
C LEU A 44 8.33 17.43 -4.77
N ARG A 45 7.65 18.59 -4.81
CA ARG A 45 8.19 19.87 -4.36
C ARG A 45 8.45 19.89 -2.86
N ASP A 46 7.50 19.37 -2.08
CA ASP A 46 7.48 19.49 -0.63
C ASP A 46 8.07 18.24 0.07
N HIS A 47 8.52 17.24 -0.70
CA HIS A 47 8.91 15.92 -0.20
C HIS A 47 7.86 15.29 0.73
N ALA A 48 6.59 15.51 0.39
CA ALA A 48 5.45 15.15 1.23
C ALA A 48 4.77 13.88 0.71
N PRO A 49 4.34 12.97 1.60
CA PRO A 49 3.61 11.78 1.17
C PRO A 49 2.18 12.11 0.75
N PHE A 50 1.59 11.22 -0.05
CA PHE A 50 0.14 11.15 -0.26
C PHE A 50 -0.41 9.86 0.35
N GLY A 51 -1.73 9.76 0.50
CA GLY A 51 -2.39 8.57 1.02
C GLY A 51 -2.97 7.70 -0.08
N VAL A 52 -2.67 6.41 -0.08
CA VAL A 52 -3.32 5.42 -0.95
C VAL A 52 -4.37 4.67 -0.13
N CYS A 53 -5.61 4.65 -0.64
CA CYS A 53 -6.70 3.87 -0.06
C CYS A 53 -7.31 2.98 -1.15
N LEU A 54 -7.71 1.76 -0.79
CA LEU A 54 -8.57 0.97 -1.65
C LEU A 54 -9.94 1.66 -1.79
N LEU A 55 -10.52 1.64 -2.97
CA LEU A 55 -11.90 2.04 -3.19
C LEU A 55 -12.86 0.98 -2.63
N LYS A 56 -13.69 1.40 -1.67
CA LYS A 56 -14.79 0.61 -1.12
C LYS A 56 -15.99 0.58 -2.07
N SER A 57 -16.29 1.72 -2.67
CA SER A 57 -17.29 1.94 -3.73
C SER A 57 -16.91 3.20 -4.51
N GLY A 58 -17.53 3.43 -5.66
CA GLY A 58 -17.14 4.53 -6.54
C GLY A 58 -16.21 4.13 -7.67
N SER A 59 -16.06 5.03 -8.64
CA SER A 59 -15.08 4.94 -9.72
C SER A 59 -13.82 5.74 -9.37
N GLU A 60 -12.65 5.28 -9.85
CA GLU A 60 -11.37 6.03 -9.75
C GLU A 60 -11.49 7.40 -10.43
N VAL A 61 -12.25 7.44 -11.53
CA VAL A 61 -12.65 8.65 -12.25
C VAL A 61 -13.97 9.16 -11.68
N ILE A 62 -14.04 10.45 -11.32
CA ILE A 62 -15.27 11.07 -10.80
C ILE A 62 -16.39 10.90 -11.84
N GLN A 63 -17.47 10.26 -11.43
CA GLN A 63 -18.77 10.35 -12.10
C GLN A 63 -19.68 11.17 -11.20
N GLN A 64 -20.52 12.04 -11.78
CA GLN A 64 -21.35 12.99 -11.01
C GLN A 64 -22.25 12.32 -9.97
N ASP A 65 -22.59 11.04 -10.17
CA ASP A 65 -23.50 10.27 -9.31
C ASP A 65 -22.82 9.18 -8.45
N ASP A 66 -21.49 9.01 -8.51
CA ASP A 66 -20.78 7.93 -7.77
C ASP A 66 -19.40 8.39 -7.25
N PRO A 67 -19.36 9.18 -6.17
CA PRO A 67 -18.11 9.69 -5.62
C PRO A 67 -17.25 8.55 -5.04
N PRO A 68 -15.91 8.64 -5.16
CA PRO A 68 -15.02 7.62 -4.64
C PRO A 68 -15.11 7.57 -3.11
N VAL A 69 -15.44 6.39 -2.58
CA VAL A 69 -15.46 6.12 -1.14
C VAL A 69 -14.22 5.29 -0.79
N PRO A 70 -13.21 5.87 -0.15
CA PRO A 70 -12.03 5.13 0.27
C PRO A 70 -12.31 4.19 1.46
N GLU A 71 -11.57 3.09 1.54
CA GLU A 71 -11.50 2.28 2.74
C GLU A 71 -10.85 3.05 3.91
N SER A 72 -11.23 2.64 5.13
CA SER A 72 -10.83 3.35 6.35
C SER A 72 -9.35 3.17 6.72
N ILE A 73 -8.68 2.16 6.16
CA ILE A 73 -7.26 1.90 6.39
C ILE A 73 -6.52 1.98 5.06
N GLY A 74 -5.51 2.83 5.00
CA GLY A 74 -4.68 3.07 3.83
C GLY A 74 -3.19 3.08 4.17
N CYS A 75 -2.36 3.40 3.18
CA CYS A 75 -0.91 3.51 3.34
C CYS A 75 -0.42 4.87 2.83
N LEU A 76 0.46 5.51 3.60
CA LEU A 76 1.24 6.63 3.10
C LEU A 76 2.14 6.16 1.96
N ALA A 77 2.27 6.98 0.93
CA ALA A 77 3.09 6.71 -0.23
C ALA A 77 4.04 7.88 -0.49
N GLU A 78 5.32 7.56 -0.67
CA GLU A 78 6.37 8.51 -1.06
C GLU A 78 6.74 8.27 -2.51
N ILE A 79 6.85 9.34 -3.31
CA ILE A 79 7.29 9.22 -4.70
C ILE A 79 8.81 8.99 -4.69
N VAL A 80 9.24 7.86 -5.25
CA VAL A 80 10.66 7.48 -5.35
C VAL A 80 11.23 7.69 -6.75
N ASP A 81 10.37 7.76 -7.77
CA ASP A 81 10.75 8.02 -9.15
C ASP A 81 9.59 8.68 -9.90
N CYS A 82 9.90 9.56 -10.85
CA CYS A 82 8.92 10.27 -11.65
C CYS A 82 9.50 10.60 -13.03
N ASP A 83 8.90 10.01 -14.07
CA ASP A 83 9.16 10.35 -15.47
C ASP A 83 7.96 11.11 -16.06
N VAL A 84 8.25 12.17 -16.81
CA VAL A 84 7.24 13.00 -17.47
C VAL A 84 7.35 12.79 -18.97
N GLU A 85 6.38 12.06 -19.52
CA GLU A 85 6.31 11.80 -20.95
C GLU A 85 5.75 12.99 -21.74
N ARG A 86 5.79 12.86 -23.07
CA ARG A 86 5.15 13.81 -23.99
C ARG A 86 3.65 13.92 -23.68
N PHE A 87 3.09 15.12 -23.87
CA PHE A 87 1.69 15.45 -23.56
C PHE A 87 1.31 15.50 -22.07
N GLY A 88 2.30 15.56 -21.17
CA GLY A 88 2.06 15.82 -19.74
C GLY A 88 1.64 14.59 -18.94
N LEU A 89 1.72 13.40 -19.53
CA LEU A 89 1.48 12.15 -18.83
C LEU A 89 2.64 11.86 -17.86
N MET A 90 2.33 11.62 -16.59
CA MET A 90 3.35 11.31 -15.57
C MET A 90 3.35 9.83 -15.23
N HIS A 91 4.52 9.21 -15.28
CA HIS A 91 4.77 7.86 -14.78
C HIS A 91 5.51 7.99 -13.45
N ILE A 92 4.86 7.65 -12.35
CA ILE A 92 5.48 7.71 -11.02
C ILE A 92 5.65 6.32 -10.44
N ARG A 93 6.71 6.12 -9.67
CA ARG A 93 6.84 4.99 -8.76
C ARG A 93 6.74 5.53 -7.35
N ALA A 94 5.81 4.99 -6.57
CA ALA A 94 5.65 5.34 -5.17
C ALA A 94 5.97 4.13 -4.28
N ARG A 95 6.52 4.39 -3.08
CA ARG A 95 6.80 3.39 -2.06
C ARG A 95 5.87 3.59 -0.87
N GLY A 96 5.18 2.52 -0.46
CA GLY A 96 4.39 2.53 0.77
C GLY A 96 5.27 2.65 2.01
N THR A 97 4.87 3.47 2.99
CA THR A 97 5.64 3.67 4.22
C THR A 97 4.88 3.23 5.46
N ARG A 98 3.90 4.01 5.91
CA ARG A 98 3.15 3.73 7.15
C ARG A 98 1.67 3.54 6.88
N ARG A 99 1.04 2.64 7.64
CA ARG A 99 -0.42 2.53 7.64
C ARG A 99 -1.04 3.73 8.32
N PHE A 100 -2.22 4.12 7.88
CA PHE A 100 -3.03 5.13 8.55
C PHE A 100 -4.50 4.71 8.61
N ARG A 101 -5.22 5.27 9.58
CA ARG A 101 -6.67 5.28 9.64
C ARG A 101 -7.21 6.61 9.16
N LEU A 102 -8.09 6.57 8.16
CA LEU A 102 -8.83 7.71 7.68
C LEU A 102 -9.93 8.05 8.69
N LEU A 103 -9.82 9.23 9.33
CA LEU A 103 -10.80 9.70 10.30
C LEU A 103 -11.96 10.43 9.62
N SER A 104 -11.63 11.24 8.62
CA SER A 104 -12.60 11.94 7.77
C SER A 104 -11.96 12.33 6.45
N HIS A 105 -12.76 12.57 5.41
CA HIS A 105 -12.29 13.14 4.15
C HIS A 105 -13.30 14.15 3.60
N ARG A 106 -12.80 15.03 2.73
CA ARG A 106 -13.61 15.94 1.92
C ARG A 106 -13.07 15.97 0.49
N THR A 107 -13.94 16.30 -0.46
CA THR A 107 -13.56 16.55 -1.85
C THR A 107 -13.33 18.04 -2.03
N GLU A 108 -12.16 18.41 -2.54
CA GLU A 108 -11.82 19.80 -2.88
C GLU A 108 -12.49 20.22 -4.21
N PRO A 109 -12.57 21.53 -4.51
CA PRO A 109 -13.22 22.00 -5.74
C PRO A 109 -12.65 21.42 -7.05
N ASN A 110 -11.36 21.05 -7.05
CA ASN A 110 -10.69 20.37 -8.17
C ASN A 110 -10.93 18.85 -8.21
N GLY A 111 -11.77 18.31 -7.30
CA GLY A 111 -12.07 16.89 -7.20
C GLY A 111 -11.05 16.06 -6.42
N LEU A 112 -9.95 16.65 -5.91
CA LEU A 112 -8.98 15.93 -5.09
C LEU A 112 -9.57 15.60 -3.72
N LEU A 113 -9.41 14.36 -3.26
CA LEU A 113 -9.80 14.01 -1.89
C LEU A 113 -8.70 14.43 -0.92
N ARG A 114 -9.08 15.07 0.18
CA ARG A 114 -8.18 15.32 1.32
C ARG A 114 -8.73 14.72 2.59
N GLY A 115 -7.88 13.95 3.26
CA GLY A 115 -8.19 13.25 4.49
C GLY A 115 -7.54 13.86 5.72
N GLN A 116 -8.27 13.80 6.84
CA GLN A 116 -7.65 13.77 8.16
C GLN A 116 -7.36 12.31 8.52
N VAL A 117 -6.10 11.99 8.75
CA VAL A 117 -5.67 10.61 9.02
C VAL A 117 -4.90 10.52 10.32
N GLN A 118 -5.03 9.39 11.01
CA GLN A 118 -4.21 9.01 12.14
C GLN A 118 -3.24 7.92 11.71
N LEU A 119 -1.94 8.11 11.91
CA LEU A 119 -0.94 7.08 11.64
C LEU A 119 -1.13 5.93 12.63
N LEU A 120 -1.04 4.71 12.12
CA LEU A 120 -1.07 3.52 12.95
C LEU A 120 0.35 3.23 13.46
N PRO A 121 0.47 2.55 14.61
CA PRO A 121 1.75 2.04 15.06
C PRO A 121 2.32 1.03 14.05
N GLU A 122 3.61 0.76 14.16
CA GLU A 122 4.23 -0.36 13.49
C GLU A 122 3.59 -1.69 13.90
N ASP A 123 3.76 -2.71 13.07
CA ASP A 123 3.18 -4.01 13.32
C ASP A 123 3.74 -4.61 14.61
N ARG A 124 2.88 -5.28 15.38
CA ARG A 124 3.35 -6.03 16.54
C ARG A 124 4.27 -7.15 16.06
N PRO A 125 5.43 -7.33 16.70
CA PRO A 125 6.41 -8.31 16.28
C PRO A 125 5.84 -9.73 16.43
N LEU A 126 6.40 -10.65 15.64
CA LEU A 126 6.07 -12.06 15.71
C LEU A 126 6.50 -12.63 17.06
N ASN A 127 5.63 -13.44 17.67
CA ASN A 127 5.90 -14.16 18.92
C ASN A 127 5.41 -15.61 18.81
N GLY A 128 6.17 -16.55 19.36
CA GLY A 128 5.83 -17.98 19.48
C GLY A 128 6.44 -18.89 18.40
N ASP A 129 6.94 -20.05 18.82
CA ASP A 129 7.75 -20.97 17.98
C ASP A 129 6.99 -21.50 16.75
N GLU A 130 5.69 -21.80 16.89
CA GLU A 130 4.88 -22.28 15.76
C GLU A 130 4.79 -21.22 14.65
N ARG A 131 4.67 -19.93 15.03
CA ARG A 131 4.64 -18.82 14.08
C ARG A 131 5.99 -18.59 13.43
N VAL A 132 7.10 -18.85 14.14
CA VAL A 132 8.45 -18.80 13.56
C VAL A 132 8.60 -19.85 12.46
N ALA A 133 8.13 -21.09 12.68
CA ALA A 133 8.17 -22.13 11.67
C ALA A 133 7.34 -21.77 10.42
N LYS A 134 6.10 -21.28 10.61
CA LYS A 134 5.25 -20.80 9.51
C LYS A 134 5.89 -19.64 8.75
N PHE A 135 6.51 -18.71 9.48
CA PHE A 135 7.24 -17.59 8.89
C PHE A 135 8.39 -18.07 8.01
N GLY A 136 9.21 -19.01 8.47
CA GLY A 136 10.31 -19.56 7.67
C GLY A 136 9.82 -20.12 6.33
N ALA A 137 8.76 -20.93 6.34
CA ALA A 137 8.19 -21.49 5.11
C ALA A 137 7.62 -20.40 4.18
N CYS A 138 7.00 -19.35 4.73
CA CYS A 138 6.54 -18.20 3.96
C CYS A 138 7.71 -17.40 3.34
N ALA A 139 8.80 -17.19 4.09
CA ALA A 139 9.97 -16.47 3.62
C ALA A 139 10.65 -17.23 2.46
N GLU A 140 10.84 -18.55 2.58
CA GLU A 140 11.40 -19.39 1.51
C GLU A 140 10.62 -19.31 0.21
N VAL A 141 9.29 -19.32 0.28
CA VAL A 141 8.46 -19.17 -0.93
C VAL A 141 8.59 -17.76 -1.51
N LEU A 142 8.64 -16.72 -0.69
CA LEU A 142 8.84 -15.36 -1.18
C LEU A 142 10.21 -15.21 -1.85
N GLU A 143 11.27 -15.76 -1.26
CA GLU A 143 12.62 -15.79 -1.87
C GLU A 143 12.59 -16.45 -3.24
N ARG A 144 11.93 -17.60 -3.38
CA ARG A 144 11.74 -18.29 -4.66
C ARG A 144 10.97 -17.44 -5.67
N ILE A 145 9.93 -16.73 -5.23
CA ILE A 145 9.16 -15.81 -6.09
C ILE A 145 10.07 -14.69 -6.58
N VAL A 146 10.82 -14.05 -5.69
CA VAL A 146 11.75 -12.97 -6.02
C VAL A 146 12.81 -13.44 -7.02
N ALA A 147 13.44 -14.59 -6.77
CA ALA A 147 14.42 -15.18 -7.68
C ALA A 147 13.82 -15.43 -9.07
N THR A 148 12.64 -16.08 -9.14
CA THR A 148 11.95 -16.38 -10.39
C THR A 148 11.58 -15.11 -11.17
N LEU A 149 11.09 -14.07 -10.50
CA LEU A 149 10.74 -12.80 -11.15
C LEU A 149 11.99 -12.05 -11.62
N SER A 150 13.10 -12.14 -10.88
CA SER A 150 14.36 -11.48 -11.23
C SER A 150 14.95 -12.03 -12.52
N GLU A 151 14.86 -13.34 -12.73
CA GLU A 151 15.28 -14.00 -13.97
C GLU A 151 14.39 -13.62 -15.17
N ARG A 152 13.07 -13.53 -14.95
CA ARG A 152 12.09 -13.26 -16.02
C ARG A 152 12.02 -11.80 -16.44
N SER A 153 12.27 -10.88 -15.52
CA SER A 153 12.11 -9.44 -15.77
C SER A 153 13.15 -8.63 -15.00
N PRO A 154 14.42 -8.66 -15.46
CA PRO A 154 15.50 -7.92 -14.82
C PRO A 154 15.15 -6.43 -14.70
N GLY A 155 15.23 -5.88 -13.50
CA GLY A 155 14.98 -4.45 -13.22
C GLY A 155 13.51 -4.04 -13.09
N ASN A 156 12.54 -4.95 -13.29
CA ASN A 156 11.11 -4.65 -13.14
C ASN A 156 10.44 -5.53 -12.07
N LEU A 157 11.05 -5.55 -10.89
CA LEU A 157 10.52 -6.28 -9.75
C LEU A 157 9.45 -5.45 -9.02
N PRO A 158 8.38 -6.09 -8.52
CA PRO A 158 7.38 -5.43 -7.68
C PRO A 158 7.91 -5.11 -6.26
N PHE A 159 9.19 -5.38 -6.00
CA PHE A 159 9.83 -5.25 -4.70
C PHE A 159 11.08 -4.37 -4.81
N ILE A 160 11.31 -3.57 -3.79
CA ILE A 160 12.46 -2.66 -3.70
C ILE A 160 13.51 -3.29 -2.79
N GLU A 161 14.77 -3.26 -3.21
CA GLU A 161 15.91 -3.65 -2.35
C GLU A 161 16.17 -2.60 -1.25
N PRO A 162 16.71 -2.99 -0.08
CA PRO A 162 17.08 -4.36 0.31
C PRO A 162 15.85 -5.21 0.67
N TYR A 163 15.90 -6.50 0.37
CA TYR A 163 14.86 -7.45 0.78
C TYR A 163 15.03 -7.83 2.25
N ALA A 164 13.96 -7.69 3.02
CA ALA A 164 13.94 -8.03 4.45
C ALA A 164 13.26 -9.39 4.65
N PHE A 165 13.90 -10.46 4.16
CA PHE A 165 13.37 -11.83 4.31
C PHE A 165 13.35 -12.31 5.76
N ASP A 166 14.10 -11.64 6.64
CA ASP A 166 14.14 -11.85 8.08
C ASP A 166 13.08 -11.04 8.85
N ASP A 167 12.33 -10.16 8.20
CA ASP A 167 11.24 -9.38 8.82
C ASP A 167 9.86 -10.00 8.49
N PRO A 168 9.16 -10.58 9.49
CA PRO A 168 7.81 -11.14 9.31
C PRO A 168 6.79 -10.11 8.82
N SER A 169 6.94 -8.83 9.19
CA SER A 169 6.05 -7.75 8.76
C SER A 169 6.21 -7.52 7.26
N TRP A 170 7.45 -7.41 6.80
CA TRP A 170 7.77 -7.25 5.39
C TRP A 170 7.33 -8.47 4.57
N VAL A 171 7.75 -9.68 4.95
CA VAL A 171 7.42 -10.93 4.22
C VAL A 171 5.91 -11.10 4.06
N SER A 172 5.14 -10.95 5.14
CA SER A 172 3.68 -11.08 5.09
C SER A 172 3.00 -10.01 4.22
N ASN A 173 3.53 -8.78 4.18
CA ASN A 173 3.04 -7.74 3.28
C ASN A 173 3.34 -8.08 1.81
N ARG A 174 4.57 -8.49 1.49
CA ARG A 174 4.97 -8.84 0.12
C ARG A 174 4.16 -10.01 -0.43
N LEU A 175 3.96 -11.05 0.38
CA LEU A 175 3.12 -12.18 0.02
C LEU A 175 1.69 -11.73 -0.24
N ALA A 176 1.09 -10.93 0.65
CA ALA A 176 -0.27 -10.41 0.45
C ALA A 176 -0.46 -9.63 -0.87
N GLU A 177 0.59 -8.99 -1.38
CA GLU A 177 0.56 -8.29 -2.66
C GLU A 177 0.59 -9.24 -3.87
N VAL A 178 1.35 -10.33 -3.81
CA VAL A 178 1.50 -11.27 -4.94
C VAL A 178 0.50 -12.43 -4.94
N LEU A 179 -0.16 -12.72 -3.81
CA LEU A 179 -1.17 -13.78 -3.75
C LEU A 179 -2.36 -13.44 -4.68
N PRO A 180 -2.92 -14.45 -5.40
CA PRO A 180 -4.06 -14.26 -6.30
C PRO A 180 -5.38 -14.19 -5.51
N ILE A 181 -5.50 -13.15 -4.68
CA ILE A 181 -6.67 -12.86 -3.84
C ILE A 181 -7.39 -11.59 -4.29
N SER A 182 -8.67 -11.50 -3.93
CA SER A 182 -9.49 -10.32 -4.21
C SER A 182 -8.95 -9.09 -3.48
N ALA A 183 -9.21 -7.89 -4.02
CA ALA A 183 -8.81 -6.63 -3.37
C ALA A 183 -9.37 -6.50 -1.95
N ARG A 184 -10.60 -7.00 -1.71
CA ARG A 184 -11.22 -7.03 -0.39
C ARG A 184 -10.48 -7.95 0.59
N ALA A 185 -10.08 -9.15 0.15
CA ALA A 185 -9.27 -10.04 0.98
C ALA A 185 -7.89 -9.45 1.27
N ARG A 186 -7.26 -8.81 0.27
CA ARG A 186 -6.00 -8.09 0.44
C ARG A 186 -6.14 -6.93 1.42
N GLN A 187 -7.23 -6.18 1.37
CA GLN A 187 -7.54 -5.12 2.33
C GLN A 187 -7.67 -5.67 3.75
N LYS A 188 -8.28 -6.85 3.92
CA LYS A 188 -8.33 -7.51 5.24
C LYS A 188 -6.96 -7.89 5.77
N LEU A 189 -6.02 -8.32 4.93
CA LEU A 189 -4.63 -8.52 5.35
C LEU A 189 -3.94 -7.20 5.73
N MET A 190 -4.21 -6.11 4.99
CA MET A 190 -3.68 -4.77 5.29
C MET A 190 -4.15 -4.23 6.64
N GLU A 191 -5.34 -4.62 7.09
CA GLU A 191 -5.93 -4.25 8.38
C GLU A 191 -5.35 -5.03 9.58
N VAL A 192 -4.64 -6.14 9.35
CA VAL A 192 -4.02 -6.94 10.43
C VAL A 192 -2.69 -6.30 10.86
N LEU A 193 -2.65 -5.75 12.08
CA LEU A 193 -1.48 -5.08 12.68
C LEU A 193 -0.58 -6.00 13.52
N ASP A 194 -0.76 -7.31 13.40
CA ASP A 194 0.05 -8.33 14.06
C ASP A 194 0.70 -9.17 12.97
N ALA A 195 2.03 -9.07 12.85
CA ALA A 195 2.76 -9.73 11.79
C ALA A 195 2.61 -11.26 11.87
N GLY A 196 2.59 -11.83 13.09
CA GLY A 196 2.38 -13.26 13.30
C GLY A 196 0.98 -13.71 12.88
N ALA A 197 -0.06 -12.95 13.22
CA ALA A 197 -1.42 -13.25 12.78
C ALA A 197 -1.58 -13.13 11.26
N ARG A 198 -0.88 -12.17 10.63
CA ARG A 198 -0.89 -12.03 9.17
C ARG A 198 -0.16 -13.19 8.49
N ILE A 199 0.96 -13.64 9.06
CA ILE A 199 1.67 -14.86 8.64
C ILE A 199 0.76 -16.08 8.76
N ASP A 200 0.01 -16.24 9.86
CA ASP A 200 -0.93 -17.37 10.02
C ASP A 200 -1.94 -17.43 8.85
N VAL A 201 -2.52 -16.29 8.46
CA VAL A 201 -3.49 -16.22 7.35
C VAL A 201 -2.84 -16.50 6.01
N VAL A 202 -1.67 -15.90 5.74
CA VAL A 202 -0.92 -16.08 4.49
C VAL A 202 -0.47 -17.54 4.34
N HIS A 203 0.11 -18.11 5.39
CA HIS A 203 0.54 -19.51 5.43
C HIS A 203 -0.63 -20.46 5.21
N HIS A 204 -1.78 -20.22 5.85
CA HIS A 204 -2.98 -21.03 5.65
C HIS A 204 -3.46 -21.01 4.19
N TYR A 205 -3.46 -19.83 3.55
CA TYR A 205 -3.78 -19.72 2.13
C TYR A 205 -2.79 -20.53 1.27
N MET A 206 -1.49 -20.40 1.54
CA MET A 206 -0.46 -21.09 0.77
C MET A 206 -0.56 -22.62 0.91
N LEU A 207 -0.87 -23.14 2.10
CA LEU A 207 -1.16 -24.56 2.31
C LEU A 207 -2.35 -25.04 1.46
N GLN A 208 -3.47 -24.31 1.50
CA GLN A 208 -4.69 -24.67 0.76
C GLN A 208 -4.47 -24.70 -0.76
N HIS A 209 -3.55 -23.89 -1.25
CA HIS A 209 -3.25 -23.74 -2.67
C HIS A 209 -1.95 -24.43 -3.11
N GLN A 210 -1.34 -25.28 -2.27
CA GLN A 210 -0.13 -26.07 -2.58
C GLN A 210 1.06 -25.20 -3.04
N LEU A 211 1.26 -24.06 -2.36
CA LEU A 211 2.35 -23.12 -2.65
C LEU A 211 3.59 -23.31 -1.77
N LEU A 212 3.51 -24.15 -0.74
CA LEU A 212 4.59 -24.52 0.18
C LEU A 212 5.31 -25.79 -0.30
#